data_AF-A0A9P4MP92-F1
#
_entry.id   AF-A0A9P4MP92-F1
#
_cell.length_a   1.000
_cell.length_b   1.000
_cell.length_c   1.000
_cell.angle_alpha   90.00
_cell.angle_beta   90.00
_cell.angle_gamma   90.00
#
_symmetry.space_group_name_H-M   'P 1'
#
loop_
_entity.id
_entity.type
_entity.pdbx_description
1 polymer ?
#
loop_
_entity_poly.entity_id
_entity_poly.type
_entity_poly.pdbx_seq_one_letter_code
_entity_poly.pdbx_strand_id
1 'polypeptide(L)' 'MSAANPEFFKTPIRYLRWASIQKPAYFWSIVIGSMGPLSFVVAPPIRRFFGDEKRPTIPLTYPIPKGPRPRPSGFED' A
#
# COMPACT_ATOMS: atom_id res chain seq x y z
N MET A 1 1.13 -37.94 26.88
CA MET A 1 1.08 -36.56 27.39
C MET A 1 0.88 -35.62 26.22
N SER A 2 -0.23 -34.89 26.16
CA SER A 2 -0.37 -33.80 25.19
C SER A 2 0.74 -32.78 25.48
N ALA A 3 1.67 -32.60 24.55
CA ALA A 3 2.77 -31.65 24.74
C ALA A 3 2.17 -30.26 24.98
N ALA A 4 2.57 -29.59 26.06
CA ALA A 4 2.08 -28.25 26.38
C ALA A 4 2.28 -27.32 25.16
N ASN A 5 1.26 -26.50 24.87
CA ASN A 5 1.36 -25.51 23.79
C ASN A 5 2.55 -24.59 24.08
N PRO A 6 3.42 -24.31 23.10
CA PRO A 6 4.54 -23.39 23.30
C PRO A 6 4.00 -22.02 23.69
N GLU A 7 4.66 -21.33 24.62
CA GLU A 7 4.31 -19.95 24.98
C GLU A 7 5.04 -18.96 24.08
N PHE A 8 4.32 -17.93 23.60
CA PHE A 8 4.87 -16.90 22.73
C PHE A 8 6.04 -16.14 23.37
N PHE A 9 5.88 -15.69 24.61
CA PHE A 9 6.90 -14.89 25.31
C PHE A 9 8.14 -15.69 25.78
N LYS A 10 8.03 -17.01 25.87
CA LYS A 10 9.17 -17.89 26.24
C LYS A 10 9.90 -18.42 25.02
N THR A 11 9.16 -18.80 23.97
CA THR A 11 9.71 -19.48 22.78
C THR A 11 9.03 -19.00 21.49
N PRO A 12 9.23 -17.73 21.08
CA PRO A 12 8.43 -17.10 20.03
C PRO A 12 8.56 -17.82 18.68
N ILE A 13 9.78 -18.21 18.27
CA ILE A 13 10.00 -18.90 16.99
C ILE A 13 9.31 -20.28 16.98
N ARG A 14 9.38 -21.01 18.11
CA ARG A 14 8.71 -22.31 18.25
C ARG A 14 7.19 -22.16 18.25
N TYR A 15 6.67 -21.11 18.87
CA TYR A 15 5.25 -20.76 18.84
C TYR A 15 4.77 -20.45 17.42
N LEU A 16 5.49 -19.62 16.66
CA LEU A 16 5.10 -19.28 15.28
C LEU A 16 5.08 -20.51 14.38
N ARG A 17 6.08 -21.39 14.47
CA ARG A 17 6.10 -22.67 13.74
C ARG A 17 4.94 -23.60 14.13
N TRP A 18 4.59 -23.64 15.42
CA TRP A 18 3.46 -24.44 15.89
C TRP A 18 2.13 -23.84 15.41
N ALA A 19 1.97 -22.51 15.50
CA ALA A 19 0.76 -21.80 15.12
C ALA A 19 0.46 -21.92 13.61
N SER A 20 1.50 -21.91 12.76
CA SER A 20 1.32 -22.05 11.31
C SER A 20 0.80 -23.42 10.88
N ILE A 21 1.07 -24.47 11.65
CA ILE A 21 0.63 -25.86 11.36
C ILE A 21 -0.68 -26.20 12.10
N GLN A 22 -0.79 -25.86 13.38
CA GLN A 22 -1.89 -26.27 14.25
C GLN A 22 -3.09 -25.32 14.21
N LYS A 23 -2.84 -24.04 13.91
CA LYS A 23 -3.86 -22.97 13.85
C LYS A 23 -3.71 -22.15 12.55
N PRO A 24 -3.73 -22.80 11.37
CA PRO A 24 -3.36 -22.18 10.11
C PRO A 24 -4.25 -20.99 9.74
N ALA A 25 -5.56 -21.08 10.01
CA ALA A 25 -6.49 -19.99 9.71
C ALA A 25 -6.09 -18.70 10.44
N TYR A 26 -5.92 -18.75 11.76
CA TYR A 26 -5.54 -17.57 12.54
C TYR A 26 -4.16 -17.04 12.15
N PHE A 27 -3.18 -17.93 12.02
CA PHE A 27 -1.80 -17.54 11.71
C PHE A 27 -1.72 -16.83 10.35
N TRP A 28 -2.24 -17.45 9.29
CA TRP A 28 -2.15 -16.89 7.94
C TRP A 28 -3.08 -15.69 7.72
N SER A 29 -4.24 -15.63 8.37
CA SER A 29 -5.08 -14.42 8.35
C SER A 29 -4.34 -13.20 8.90
N ILE A 30 -3.60 -13.35 10.01
CA ILE A 30 -2.81 -12.25 10.58
C ILE A 30 -1.64 -11.88 9.65
N VAL A 31 -0.90 -12.87 9.16
CA VAL A 31 0.25 -12.63 8.26
C VAL A 31 -0.21 -11.89 7.01
N ILE A 32 -1.18 -12.44 6.28
CA ILE A 32 -1.66 -11.83 5.02
C ILE A 32 -2.35 -10.48 5.31
N GLY A 33 -3.13 -10.38 6.37
CA GLY A 33 -3.77 -9.15 6.80
C GLY A 33 -2.76 -8.04 7.11
N SER A 34 -1.65 -8.36 7.77
CA SER A 34 -0.57 -7.41 8.06
C SER A 34 0.27 -7.02 6.85
N MET A 35 0.40 -7.92 5.86
CA MET A 35 1.16 -7.65 4.62
C MET A 35 0.54 -6.52 3.81
N GLY A 36 -0.78 -6.32 3.87
CA GLY A 36 -1.48 -5.21 3.21
C GLY A 36 -0.98 -3.84 3.68
N PRO A 37 -1.18 -3.45 4.95
CA PRO A 37 -0.67 -2.19 5.49
C PRO A 37 0.85 -2.05 5.36
N LEU A 38 1.61 -3.14 5.54
CA LEU A 38 3.05 -3.12 5.36
C LEU A 38 3.43 -2.74 3.92
N SER A 39 2.77 -3.33 2.92
CA SER A 39 3.00 -3.00 1.52
C SER A 39 2.66 -1.54 1.19
N PHE A 40 1.68 -0.94 1.86
CA PHE A 40 1.34 0.47 1.66
C PHE A 40 2.49 1.41 2.05
N VAL A 41 3.26 1.04 3.08
CA VAL A 41 4.41 1.83 3.54
C VAL A 41 5.67 1.50 2.74
N VAL A 42 5.88 0.21 2.43
CA VAL A 42 7.13 -0.29 1.82
C VAL A 42 7.12 -0.17 0.29
N ALA A 43 5.99 -0.36 -0.39
CA ALA A 43 5.94 -0.35 -1.85
C ALA A 43 6.20 1.03 -2.49
N PRO A 44 5.68 2.17 -1.97
CA PRO A 44 5.93 3.47 -2.58
C PRO A 44 7.40 3.89 -2.69
N PRO A 45 8.25 3.78 -1.64
CA PRO A 45 9.67 4.14 -1.77
C PRO A 45 10.40 3.19 -2.74
N ILE A 46 10.05 1.89 -2.76
CA ILE A 46 10.62 0.93 -3.72
C ILE A 46 10.25 1.32 -5.16
N ARG A 47 8.99 1.66 -5.42
CA ARG A 47 8.53 2.10 -6.75
C ARG A 47 9.26 3.35 -7.22
N ARG A 48 9.43 4.34 -6.34
CA ARG A 48 10.21 5.56 -6.63
C ARG A 48 11.67 5.25 -6.94
N PHE A 49 12.28 4.29 -6.24
CA PHE A 49 13.66 3.86 -6.52
C PHE A 49 13.81 3.26 -7.92
N PHE A 50 12.79 2.56 -8.43
CA PHE A 50 12.75 2.04 -9.80
C PHE A 50 12.30 3.07 -10.85
N GLY A 51 12.13 4.35 -10.48
CA GLY A 51 11.73 5.42 -11.39
C GLY A 51 10.22 5.54 -11.65
N ASP A 52 9.38 4.80 -10.92
CA ASP A 52 7.92 4.98 -10.96
C ASP A 52 7.53 6.15 -10.03
N GLU A 53 7.55 7.36 -10.61
CA GLU A 53 7.17 8.60 -9.93
C GLU A 53 5.65 8.80 -9.85
N LYS A 54 5.24 9.77 -9.01
CA LYS A 54 3.83 10.14 -8.90
C LYS A 54 3.35 10.75 -10.21
N ARG A 55 2.40 10.06 -10.87
CA ARG A 55 1.71 10.58 -12.05
C ARG A 55 1.06 11.93 -11.78
N PRO A 56 1.05 12.85 -12.75
CA PRO A 56 0.35 14.12 -12.61
C PRO A 56 -1.15 13.89 -12.43
N THR A 57 -1.80 14.77 -11.66
CA THR A 57 -3.24 14.72 -11.45
C THR A 57 -3.98 15.09 -12.73
N ILE A 58 -4.93 14.25 -13.14
CA ILE A 58 -5.80 14.53 -14.29
C ILE A 58 -6.69 15.73 -13.94
N PRO A 59 -6.84 16.72 -14.83
CA PRO A 59 -7.73 17.85 -14.59
C PRO A 59 -9.17 17.37 -14.52
N LEU A 60 -9.87 17.70 -13.43
CA LEU A 60 -11.29 17.39 -13.23
C LEU A 60 -12.22 18.45 -13.82
N THR A 61 -11.66 19.57 -14.25
CA THR A 61 -12.38 20.72 -14.81
C THR A 61 -11.67 21.22 -16.05
N TYR A 62 -12.38 22.02 -16.86
CA TYR A 62 -11.77 22.66 -18.02
C TYR A 62 -10.53 23.46 -17.58
N PRO A 63 -9.35 23.25 -18.20
CA PRO A 63 -8.12 23.91 -17.79
C PRO A 63 -8.15 25.37 -18.27
N ILE A 64 -8.55 26.27 -17.38
CA ILE A 64 -8.54 27.71 -17.65
C ILE A 64 -7.09 28.21 -17.55
N PRO A 65 -6.52 28.79 -18.63
CA PRO A 65 -5.19 29.40 -18.56
C PRO A 65 -5.14 30.49 -17.50
N LYS A 66 -4.04 30.57 -16.77
CA LYS A 66 -3.80 31.66 -15.82
C LYS A 66 -3.39 32.92 -16.59
N GLY A 67 -4.00 34.06 -16.29
CA GLY A 67 -3.57 35.35 -16.80
C GLY A 67 -4.70 36.18 -17.43
N PRO A 68 -4.39 37.41 -17.87
CA PRO A 68 -5.35 38.27 -18.55
C PRO A 68 -5.73 37.68 -19.91
N ARG A 69 -6.99 37.91 -20.32
CA ARG A 69 -7.47 37.44 -21.62
C ARG A 69 -6.75 38.19 -22.75
N PRO A 70 -6.11 37.50 -23.71
CA PRO A 70 -5.65 38.15 -24.93
C PRO A 70 -6.86 38.60 -25.76
N ARG A 71 -6.76 39.76 -26.43
CA ARG A 71 -7.81 40.22 -27.35
C ARG A 71 -7.82 39.27 -28.57
N PRO A 72 -8.91 38.54 -28.82
CA PRO A 72 -9.02 37.69 -30.00
C PRO A 72 -9.14 38.57 -31.26
N SER A 73 -8.74 38.01 -32.41
CA SER A 73 -8.93 38.62 -33.73
C SER A 73 -9.29 37.54 -34.74
N GLY A 74 -10.18 37.85 -35.68
CA GLY A 74 -10.72 36.89 -36.65
C GLY A 74 -12.07 36.33 -36.19
N PHE A 75 -12.96 36.06 -37.16
CA PHE A 75 -14.40 35.84 -36.95
C PHE A 75 -15.18 37.09 -36.52
N GLU A 76 -14.73 38.27 -36.96
CA GLU A 76 -15.60 39.47 -36.97
C GLU A 76 -16.66 39.26 -38.08
N ASP A 77 -17.89 39.75 -37.86
CA ASP A 77 -19.02 39.61 -38.81
C ASP A 77 -18.69 40.06 -40.24
#